data_AF-A0A2W4M293-F1
#
_entry.id   AF-A0A2W4M293-F1
#
_cell.length_a   1.000
_cell.length_b   1.000
_cell.length_c   1.000
_cell.angle_alpha   90.00
_cell.angle_beta   90.00
_cell.angle_gamma   90.00
#
_symmetry.space_group_name_H-M   'P 1'
#
loop_
_entity.id
_entity.type
_entity.pdbx_description
1 polymer ?
#
loop_
_entity_poly.entity_id
_entity_poly.type
_entity_poly.pdbx_seq_one_letter_code
_entity_poly.pdbx_strand_id
1 'polypeptide(L)' 'PRLFQPFSQGEVDPARPNGGLGLGLALVKSLVQLHGGTVTAHSEGLGRGAEFTVRLPLAERGVLA' A
#
# COMPACT_ATOMS: atom_id res chain seq x y z
N PRO A 1 11.74 3.78 -2.51
CA PRO A 1 11.31 4.61 -3.66
C PRO A 1 10.45 3.93 -4.75
N ARG A 2 10.18 2.62 -4.74
CA ARG A 2 9.36 1.94 -5.79
C ARG A 2 8.13 1.17 -5.28
N LEU A 3 7.96 1.06 -3.96
CA LEU A 3 7.03 0.14 -3.30
C LEU A 3 5.57 0.19 -3.80
N PHE A 4 5.06 1.36 -4.17
CA PHE A 4 3.69 1.55 -4.66
C PHE A 4 3.57 1.63 -6.18
N GLN A 5 4.64 1.32 -6.93
CA GLN A 5 4.59 1.23 -8.38
C GLN A 5 4.05 -0.14 -8.80
N PRO A 6 3.21 -0.22 -9.84
CA PRO A 6 2.78 -1.50 -10.40
C PRO A 6 3.98 -2.37 -10.75
N PHE A 7 3.87 -3.67 -10.52
CA PHE A 7 4.92 -4.66 -10.81
C PHE A 7 6.21 -4.48 -10.01
N SER A 8 6.25 -3.58 -9.01
CA SER A 8 7.38 -3.48 -8.10
C SER A 8 7.34 -4.64 -7.11
N GLN A 9 8.39 -5.46 -7.14
CA GLN A 9 8.66 -6.51 -6.17
C GLN A 9 9.97 -6.21 -5.44
N GLY A 10 10.12 -6.74 -4.22
CA GLY A 10 11.41 -6.78 -3.54
C GLY A 10 12.36 -7.78 -4.22
N GLU A 11 13.43 -8.18 -3.53
CA GLU A 11 14.24 -9.31 -4.01
C GLU A 11 13.33 -10.54 -4.16
N VAL A 12 13.37 -11.15 -5.35
CA VAL A 12 12.61 -12.35 -5.67
C VAL A 12 13.24 -13.49 -4.89
N ASP A 13 12.52 -14.01 -3.90
CA ASP A 13 12.93 -15.21 -3.17
C ASP A 13 12.91 -16.40 -4.14
N PRO A 14 14.07 -17.03 -4.45
CA PRO A 14 14.12 -18.18 -5.34
C PRO A 14 13.32 -19.38 -4.83
N ALA A 15 12.98 -19.43 -3.53
CA ALA A 15 12.11 -20.44 -2.94
C ALA A 15 10.61 -20.21 -3.21
N ARG A 16 10.23 -19.02 -3.71
CA ARG A 16 8.85 -18.69 -4.11
C ARG A 16 8.79 -18.18 -5.56
N PRO A 17 9.00 -19.07 -6.55
CA PRO A 17 9.01 -18.70 -7.97
C PRO A 17 7.67 -18.13 -8.48
N ASN A 18 6.55 -18.44 -7.80
CA ASN A 18 5.21 -17.97 -8.14
C ASN A 18 4.75 -16.80 -7.25
N GLY A 19 5.63 -15.84 -6.98
CA GLY A 19 5.25 -14.61 -6.26
C GLY A 19 4.14 -13.85 -7.00
N GLY A 20 3.22 -13.22 -6.26
CA GLY A 20 2.15 -12.40 -6.86
C GLY A 20 2.72 -11.23 -7.65
N LEU A 21 2.01 -10.76 -8.70
CA LEU A 21 2.46 -9.78 -9.71
C LEU A 21 2.99 -8.41 -9.21
N GLY A 22 3.05 -8.15 -7.91
CA GLY A 22 3.49 -6.85 -7.38
C GLY A 22 2.45 -5.73 -7.55
N LEU A 23 1.17 -6.07 -7.71
CA LEU A 23 0.09 -5.10 -7.92
C LEU A 23 -0.59 -4.62 -6.65
N GLY A 24 -0.53 -5.40 -5.56
CA GLY A 24 -1.32 -5.15 -4.35
C GLY A 24 -1.15 -3.74 -3.78
N LEU A 25 0.09 -3.28 -3.60
CA LEU A 25 0.35 -1.95 -3.05
C LEU A 25 0.04 -0.82 -4.02
N ALA A 26 0.20 -1.04 -5.33
CA ALA A 26 -0.24 -0.07 -6.33
C ALA A 26 -1.77 0.13 -6.29
N LEU A 27 -2.53 -0.96 -6.12
CA LEU A 27 -3.98 -0.91 -5.94
C LEU A 27 -4.37 -0.18 -4.64
N VAL A 28 -3.70 -0.49 -3.52
CA VAL A 28 -3.93 0.22 -2.24
C VAL A 28 -3.72 1.72 -2.41
N LYS A 29 -2.63 2.15 -3.05
CA LYS A 29 -2.37 3.58 -3.28
C LYS A 29 -3.48 4.22 -4.12
N SER A 30 -3.89 3.58 -5.21
CA SER A 30 -4.97 4.09 -6.07
C SER A 30 -6.29 4.22 -5.31
N LEU A 31 -6.69 3.17 -4.58
CA LEU A 31 -7.93 3.18 -3.79
C LEU A 31 -7.91 4.26 -2.72
N VAL A 32 -6.82 4.37 -1.95
CA VAL A 32 -6.69 5.41 -0.91
C VAL A 32 -6.76 6.81 -1.52
N GLN A 33 -6.10 7.04 -2.65
CA GLN A 33 -6.16 8.33 -3.36
C GLN A 33 -7.56 8.65 -3.89
N LEU A 34 -8.29 7.65 -4.43
CA LEU A 34 -9.68 7.82 -4.87
C LEU A 34 -10.61 8.21 -3.71
N HIS A 35 -10.30 7.78 -2.50
CA HIS A 35 -11.03 8.18 -1.28
C HIS A 35 -10.51 9.51 -0.68
N GLY A 36 -9.66 10.26 -1.39
CA GLY A 36 -9.10 11.53 -0.91
C GLY A 36 -8.10 11.39 0.23
N GLY A 37 -7.57 10.18 0.45
CA GLY A 37 -6.64 9.86 1.51
C GLY A 37 -5.18 9.78 1.09
N THR A 38 -4.35 9.33 2.03
CA THR A 38 -2.91 9.11 1.84
C THR A 38 -2.47 7.77 2.41
N VAL A 39 -1.50 7.11 1.77
CA VAL A 39 -0.84 5.91 2.28
C VAL A 39 0.67 6.11 2.35
N THR A 40 1.29 5.68 3.44
CA THR A 40 2.74 5.68 3.66
C THR A 40 3.22 4.33 4.15
N ALA A 41 4.50 4.04 3.95
CA ALA A 41 5.15 2.85 4.49
C ALA A 41 6.46 3.24 5.18
N HIS A 42 6.72 2.68 6.36
CA HIS A 42 7.90 2.93 7.16
C HIS A 42 8.49 1.60 7.65
N SER A 43 9.81 1.53 7.79
CA SER A 43 10.51 0.38 8.35
C SER A 43 11.83 0.86 8.95
N GLU A 44 12.18 0.32 10.11
CA GLU A 44 13.50 0.55 10.73
C GLU A 44 14.61 -0.29 10.10
N GLY A 45 14.30 -1.10 9.06
CA GLY A 45 15.25 -1.91 8.32
C GLY A 45 15.01 -3.42 8.42
N LEU A 46 16.00 -4.19 7.97
CA LEU A 46 15.92 -5.66 7.88
C LEU A 46 15.62 -6.29 9.24
N GLY A 47 14.70 -7.27 9.25
CA GLY A 47 14.30 -7.97 10.46
C GLY A 47 13.44 -7.16 11.44
N ARG A 48 13.12 -5.89 11.15
CA ARG A 48 12.27 -5.02 11.99
C ARG A 48 10.81 -4.95 11.53
N GLY A 49 10.49 -5.62 10.43
CA GLY A 49 9.17 -5.54 9.80
C GLY A 49 8.94 -4.19 9.11
N ALA A 50 7.68 -3.93 8.76
CA ALA A 50 7.26 -2.69 8.13
C ALA A 50 5.87 -2.28 8.63
N GLU A 51 5.68 -0.98 8.82
CA GLU A 51 4.42 -0.35 9.14
C GLU A 51 3.86 0.33 7.88
N PHE A 52 2.56 0.14 7.66
CA PHE A 52 1.83 0.79 6.57
C PHE A 52 0.70 1.62 7.19
N THR A 53 0.70 2.92 6.93
CA THR A 53 -0.28 3.85 7.50
C THR A 53 -1.21 4.34 6.41
N VAL A 54 -2.52 4.15 6.60
CA VAL A 54 -3.56 4.70 5.73
C VAL A 54 -4.31 5.78 6.50
N ARG A 55 -4.46 6.96 5.88
CA ARG A 55 -5.26 8.07 6.42
C ARG A 55 -6.34 8.42 5.41
N LEU A 56 -7.59 8.36 5.85
CA LEU A 56 -8.75 8.73 5.06
C LEU A 56 -9.46 9.92 5.71
N PRO A 57 -10.07 10.83 4.93
CA PRO A 57 -11.03 11.79 5.47
C PRO A 57 -12.17 11.06 6.19
N LEU A 58 -12.68 11.65 7.27
CA LEU A 58 -13.96 11.18 7.83
C LEU A 58 -15.04 11.42 6.78
N ALA A 59 -15.95 10.45 6.61
CA ALA A 59 -17.13 10.68 5.80
C ALA A 59 -17.86 11.90 6.37
N GLU A 60 -18.25 12.84 5.49
CA GLU A 60 -19.23 13.84 5.88
C GLU A 60 -20.45 13.08 6.40
N ARG A 61 -20.94 13.51 7.57
CA ARG A 61 -22.14 12.93 8.15
C ARG A 61 -23.25 13.24 7.14
N GLY A 62 -23.60 12.26 6.31
CA GLY A 62 -24.62 12.43 5.29
C GLY A 62 -25.84 13.02 5.95
N VAL A 63 -26.24 14.23 5.53
CA VAL A 63 -27.53 14.77 5.89
C VAL A 63 -28.51 13.84 5.20
N LEU A 64 -29.10 12.91 5.96
CA LEU A 64 -30.30 12.22 5.53
C LEU A 64 -31.36 13.32 5.43
N ALA A 65 -31.54 13.84 4.21
CA ALA A 65 -32.67 14.66 3.82
C ALA A 65 -33.88 13.76 3.57
#